data_AF-A0A966CDL3-F1
#
_entry.id   AF-A0A966CDL3-F1
#
_cell.length_a   1.000
_cell.length_b   1.000
_cell.length_c   1.000
_cell.angle_alpha   90.00
_cell.angle_beta   90.00
_cell.angle_gamma   90.00
#
_symmetry.space_group_name_H-M   'P 1'
#
loop_
_entity.id
_entity.type
_entity.pdbx_description
1 polymer ?
#
loop_
_entity_poly.entity_id
_entity_poly.type
_entity_poly.pdbx_seq_one_letter_code
_entity_poly.pdbx_strand_id
1 'polypeptide(L)'
;IACPTAWIDSHRTEISTPFHNSLTPIDELIPLGIPVALGTDNIADYMVPFCDGDMWSELKLLATGNRYTNFSELVKIATINGLKVLGIKKN
;
A
#
# COMPACT_ATOMS: atom_id res chain seq x y z
N ILE A 1 5.23 -5.83 -0.69
CA ILE A 1 4.97 -4.57 -1.43
C ILE A 1 3.50 -4.27 -1.19
N ALA A 2 3.16 -3.02 -0.89
CA ALA A 2 1.81 -2.59 -0.62
C ALA A 2 1.18 -1.99 -1.87
N CYS A 3 0.01 -2.52 -2.28
CA CYS A 3 -0.76 -2.06 -3.44
C CYS A 3 -2.18 -1.66 -3.02
N PRO A 4 -2.34 -0.52 -2.33
CA PRO A 4 -3.57 -0.13 -1.63
C PRO A 4 -4.84 -0.16 -2.46
N THR A 5 -4.83 0.41 -3.67
CA THR A 5 -6.03 0.47 -4.51
C THR A 5 -6.47 -0.94 -4.91
N ALA A 6 -5.55 -1.76 -5.39
CA ALA A 6 -5.83 -3.15 -5.78
C ALA A 6 -6.40 -3.98 -4.63
N TRP A 7 -5.97 -3.73 -3.39
CA TRP A 7 -6.45 -4.45 -2.22
C TRP A 7 -7.84 -4.06 -1.74
N ILE A 8 -8.23 -2.80 -1.93
CA ILE A 8 -9.55 -2.31 -1.51
C ILE A 8 -10.62 -2.47 -2.59
N ASP A 9 -10.22 -2.69 -3.85
CA ASP A 9 -11.11 -2.82 -5.02
C ASP A 9 -11.92 -4.13 -5.07
N SER A 10 -11.79 -4.98 -4.04
CA SER A 10 -12.61 -6.19 -3.92
C SER A 10 -14.10 -5.85 -3.82
N HIS A 11 -14.94 -6.63 -4.51
CA HIS A 11 -16.38 -6.45 -4.49
C HIS A 11 -16.94 -6.51 -3.06
N ARG A 12 -17.81 -5.56 -2.74
CA ARG A 12 -18.54 -5.56 -1.47
C ARG A 12 -19.46 -6.78 -1.40
N THR A 13 -19.54 -7.37 -0.22
CA THR A 13 -20.43 -8.49 0.10
C THR A 13 -21.29 -8.15 1.31
N GLU A 14 -22.54 -8.63 1.31
CA GLU A 14 -23.48 -8.48 2.42
C GLU A 14 -23.42 -9.67 3.40
N ILE A 15 -22.49 -10.61 3.17
CA ILE A 15 -22.28 -11.75 4.06
C ILE A 15 -21.70 -11.24 5.38
N SER A 16 -22.35 -11.59 6.48
CA SER A 16 -21.84 -11.28 7.81
C SER A 16 -20.53 -12.05 8.06
N THR A 17 -19.43 -11.32 8.17
CA THR A 17 -18.10 -11.84 8.45
C THR A 17 -17.38 -10.90 9.41
N PRO A 18 -16.43 -11.38 10.24
CA PRO A 18 -15.40 -10.51 10.78
C PRO A 18 -14.75 -9.74 9.61
N PHE A 19 -14.79 -8.41 9.66
CA PHE A 19 -14.21 -7.57 8.61
C PHE A 19 -12.92 -6.95 9.14
N HIS A 20 -11.85 -7.09 8.36
CA HIS A 20 -10.59 -6.41 8.59
C HIS A 20 -10.31 -5.48 7.42
N ASN A 21 -9.54 -4.42 7.66
CA ASN A 21 -9.02 -3.61 6.57
C ASN A 21 -8.14 -4.51 5.68
N SER A 22 -8.41 -4.57 4.38
CA SER A 22 -7.64 -5.38 3.42
C SER A 22 -6.27 -4.79 3.10
N LEU A 23 -6.02 -3.55 3.51
CA LEU A 23 -4.71 -2.91 3.36
C LEU A 23 -3.65 -3.58 4.24
N THR A 24 -2.40 -3.58 3.77
CA THR A 24 -1.27 -4.05 4.60
C THR A 24 -1.19 -3.25 5.90
N PRO A 25 -1.03 -3.95 7.04
CA PRO A 25 -0.98 -3.35 8.37
C PRO A 25 0.39 -2.71 8.61
N ILE A 26 0.60 -1.52 8.05
CA ILE A 26 1.89 -0.80 8.19
C ILE A 26 2.15 -0.33 9.61
N ASP A 27 1.10 -0.14 10.40
CA ASP A 27 1.15 0.16 11.83
C ASP A 27 1.69 -1.01 12.67
N GLU A 28 1.58 -2.25 12.19
CA GLU A 28 2.17 -3.43 12.82
C GLU A 28 3.57 -3.75 12.26
N LEU A 29 3.74 -3.69 10.94
CA LEU A 29 4.97 -4.12 10.27
C LEU A 29 6.15 -3.17 10.53
N ILE A 30 5.91 -1.85 10.53
CA ILE A 30 6.97 -0.85 10.69
C ILE A 30 7.61 -0.93 12.09
N PRO A 31 6.86 -1.01 13.21
CA PRO A 31 7.45 -1.20 14.54
C PRO A 31 8.29 -2.47 14.69
N LEU A 32 7.98 -3.52 13.92
CA LEU A 32 8.73 -4.77 13.89
C LEU A 32 9.99 -4.70 13.00
N GLY A 33 10.27 -3.56 12.37
CA GLY A 33 11.40 -3.38 11.47
C GLY A 33 11.23 -4.10 10.13
N ILE A 34 10.01 -4.52 9.78
CA ILE A 34 9.71 -5.18 8.51
C ILE A 34 9.53 -4.10 7.44
N PRO A 35 10.38 -4.06 6.40
CA PRO A 35 10.31 -3.03 5.39
C PRO A 35 9.07 -3.22 4.49
N VAL A 36 8.31 -2.14 4.32
CA VAL A 36 7.18 -2.07 3.38
C VAL A 36 7.54 -1.11 2.24
N ALA A 37 7.39 -1.57 1.00
CA ALA A 37 7.53 -0.76 -0.22
C ALA A 37 6.17 -0.57 -0.87
N LEU A 38 5.96 0.50 -1.63
CA LEU A 38 4.71 0.82 -2.33
C LEU A 38 4.71 0.32 -3.78
N GLY A 39 3.55 -0.05 -4.29
CA GLY A 39 3.28 -0.39 -5.69
C GLY A 39 1.81 -0.13 -6.05
N THR A 40 1.49 -0.24 -7.33
CA THR A 40 0.11 -0.06 -7.86
C THR A 40 -0.58 -1.38 -8.15
N ASP A 41 0.20 -2.45 -8.37
CA ASP A 41 -0.23 -3.74 -8.93
C ASP A 41 -0.69 -3.61 -10.38
N ASN A 42 -1.87 -3.02 -10.58
CA ASN A 42 -2.57 -2.89 -11.85
C ASN A 42 -2.70 -1.40 -12.25
N ILE A 43 -2.80 -1.11 -13.55
CA ILE A 43 -3.05 0.25 -14.06
C ILE A 43 -4.04 0.16 -15.21
N ALA A 44 -5.22 0.77 -15.03
CA ALA A 44 -6.29 0.88 -16.02
C ALA A 44 -6.56 -0.44 -16.79
N ASP A 45 -6.48 -1.57 -16.09
CA ASP A 45 -6.69 -2.89 -16.69
C ASP A 45 -8.04 -3.49 -16.28
N TYR A 46 -8.27 -4.74 -16.68
CA TYR A 46 -9.52 -5.43 -16.38
C TYR A 46 -9.74 -5.66 -14.87
N MET A 47 -8.66 -5.82 -14.10
CA MET A 47 -8.73 -6.15 -12.68
C MET A 47 -9.00 -4.91 -11.83
N VAL A 48 -8.35 -3.78 -12.13
CA VAL A 48 -8.47 -2.52 -11.38
C VAL A 48 -8.57 -1.33 -12.36
N PRO A 49 -9.74 -1.11 -12.97
CA PRO A 49 -9.89 -0.20 -14.13
C PRO A 49 -9.68 1.28 -13.82
N PHE A 50 -9.79 1.68 -12.55
CA PHE A 50 -9.68 3.08 -12.12
C PHE A 50 -8.35 3.40 -11.41
N CYS A 51 -7.41 2.46 -11.33
CA CYS A 51 -6.06 2.78 -10.88
C CYS A 51 -5.30 3.48 -12.03
N ASP A 52 -4.85 4.70 -11.78
CA ASP A 52 -4.15 5.57 -12.75
C ASP A 52 -2.62 5.50 -12.64
N GLY A 53 -2.11 4.70 -11.70
CA GLY A 53 -0.68 4.57 -11.42
C GLY A 53 -0.08 5.71 -10.59
N ASP A 54 -0.89 6.61 -10.02
CA ASP A 54 -0.40 7.69 -9.17
C ASP A 54 0.05 7.17 -7.80
N MET A 55 1.37 7.12 -7.60
CA MET A 55 1.99 6.66 -6.35
C MET A 55 1.58 7.50 -5.14
N TRP A 56 1.22 8.78 -5.33
CA TRP A 56 0.73 9.61 -4.23
C TRP A 56 -0.66 9.18 -3.77
N SER A 57 -1.52 8.79 -4.70
CA SER A 57 -2.85 8.25 -4.40
C SER A 57 -2.79 6.91 -3.69
N GLU A 58 -1.89 6.01 -4.12
CA GLU A 58 -1.61 4.78 -3.37
C GLU A 58 -1.14 5.08 -1.93
N LEU A 59 -0.16 5.98 -1.76
CA LEU A 59 0.37 6.30 -0.44
C LEU A 59 -0.69 6.93 0.48
N LYS A 60 -1.52 7.84 -0.04
CA LYS A 60 -2.62 8.47 0.70
C LYS A 60 -3.63 7.42 1.18
N LEU A 61 -4.01 6.48 0.31
CA LEU A 61 -4.95 5.41 0.66
C LEU A 61 -4.35 4.50 1.74
N LEU A 62 -3.08 4.11 1.60
CA LEU A 62 -2.38 3.30 2.61
C LEU A 62 -2.35 3.99 3.98
N ALA A 63 -1.96 5.26 4.01
CA ALA A 63 -1.86 6.04 5.23
C ALA A 63 -3.24 6.25 5.89
N THR A 64 -4.25 6.62 5.09
CA THR A 64 -5.61 6.89 5.58
C THR A 64 -6.27 5.63 6.11
N GLY A 65 -6.19 4.52 5.37
CA GLY A 65 -6.83 3.27 5.77
C GLY A 65 -6.21 2.66 7.03
N ASN A 66 -4.90 2.86 7.26
CA ASN A 66 -4.24 2.42 8.49
C ASN A 66 -4.25 3.47 9.61
N ARG A 67 -4.82 4.66 9.39
CA ARG A 67 -4.71 5.82 10.30
C ARG A 67 -3.26 6.12 10.71
N TYR A 68 -2.32 5.89 9.79
CA TYR A 68 -0.89 5.99 10.05
C TYR A 68 -0.38 7.39 9.73
N THR A 69 0.13 8.10 10.74
CA THR A 69 0.46 9.54 10.65
C THR A 69 1.95 9.86 10.61
N ASN A 70 2.83 8.86 10.73
CA ASN A 70 4.28 9.08 10.66
C ASN A 70 4.72 9.31 9.22
N PHE A 71 4.79 10.58 8.82
CA PHE A 71 5.12 11.00 7.46
C PHE A 71 6.53 10.58 7.02
N SER A 72 7.51 10.54 7.92
CA SER A 72 8.87 10.14 7.57
C SER A 72 8.93 8.68 7.11
N GLU A 73 8.19 7.80 7.78
CA GLU A 73 8.10 6.39 7.38
C GLU A 73 7.30 6.22 6.08
N LEU A 74 6.23 7.00 5.88
CA LEU A 74 5.49 7.00 4.61
C LEU A 74 6.38 7.39 3.42
N VAL A 75 7.27 8.38 3.59
CA VAL A 75 8.25 8.75 2.57
C VAL A 75 9.21 7.59 2.29
N LYS A 76 9.69 6.88 3.31
CA LYS A 76 10.54 5.69 3.12
C LYS A 76 9.82 4.59 2.34
N ILE A 77 8.54 4.33 2.65
CA ILE A 77 7.70 3.36 1.95
C ILE A 77 7.61 3.69 0.45
N ALA A 78 7.36 4.95 0.12
CA ALA A 78 7.21 5.41 -1.26
C ALA A 78 8.55 5.58 -2.03
N THR A 79 9.71 5.47 -1.35
CA THR A 79 11.02 5.77 -1.98
C THR A 79 12.07 4.70 -1.67
N ILE A 80 12.78 4.84 -0.54
CA ILE A 80 13.97 4.06 -0.17
C ILE A 80 13.65 2.56 -0.09
N ASN A 81 12.48 2.21 0.43
CA ASN A 81 12.08 0.82 0.56
C ASN A 81 11.84 0.16 -0.81
N GLY A 82 11.35 0.92 -1.79
CA GLY A 82 11.22 0.48 -3.18
C GLY A 82 12.57 0.04 -3.78
N LEU A 83 13.60 0.86 -3.60
CA LEU A 83 14.96 0.51 -4.04
C LEU A 83 15.47 -0.75 -3.34
N LYS A 84 15.24 -0.86 -2.02
CA LYS A 84 15.65 -2.00 -1.21
C LYS A 84 15.02 -3.30 -1.69
N VAL A 85 13.71 -3.32 -1.96
CA VAL A 85 13.02 -4.55 -2.43
C VAL A 85 13.40 -4.93 -3.85
N LEU A 86 13.80 -3.96 -4.68
CA LEU A 86 14.33 -4.20 -6.03
C LEU A 86 15.80 -4.62 -6.04
N GLY A 87 16.49 -4.64 -4.89
CA GLY A 87 17.93 -4.94 -4.80
C GLY A 87 18.82 -3.82 -5.35
N ILE A 88 18.29 -2.61 -5.54
CA ILE A 88 19.02 -1.46 -6.09
C ILE A 88 19.74 -0.73 -4.95
N LYS A 89 21.07 -0.59 -5.07
CA LYS A 89 21.86 0.23 -4.15
C LYS A 89 21.86 1.68 -4.60
N LYS A 90 21.75 2.61 -3.65
CA LYS A 90 21.94 4.02 -3.91
C LYS A 90 23.45 4.27 -4.03
N ASN A 91 23.90 4.76 -5.19
CA ASN A 91 25.28 5.17 -5.40
C ASN A 91 25.63 6.39 -4.55
#